data_AF-A0A381ICX7-F1
#
_entry.id   AF-A0A381ICX7-F1
#
_cell.length_a   1.000
_cell.length_b   1.000
_cell.length_c   1.000
_cell.angle_alpha   90.00
_cell.angle_beta   90.00
_cell.angle_gamma   90.00
#
_symmetry.space_group_name_H-M   'P 1'
#
loop_
_entity.id
_entity.type
_entity.pdbx_description
1 polymer ?
#
loop_
_entity_poly.entity_id
_entity_poly.type
_entity_poly.pdbx_seq_one_letter_code
_entity_poly.pdbx_strand_id
1 'polypeptide(L)'
;MLSVTRYSIKNVRLKPWVKFIWYFETKSNILLNNKLLPTDSIDIILNLSDVMEYKIENQDYTASNMHFNGIRDKHGFIIQHGNIRVIGISFYPFGLYPFLKIPISEFNRQIVDLEAVSQLFAKKLEESLNPIQSVEKIVLYLEEVLLSILEEDLISK
;
A
#
# COMPACT_ATOMS: atom_id res chain seq x y z
N MET A 1 18.27 10.68 -10.24
CA MET A 1 17.09 11.32 -9.64
C MET A 1 16.17 10.20 -9.19
N LEU A 2 15.77 10.18 -7.92
CA LEU A 2 14.81 9.18 -7.42
C LEU A 2 13.45 9.52 -8.03
N SER A 3 12.84 8.59 -8.75
CA SER A 3 11.56 8.81 -9.45
C SER A 3 10.54 7.76 -9.04
N VAL A 4 9.34 8.22 -8.72
CA VAL A 4 8.18 7.35 -8.49
C VAL A 4 7.39 7.29 -9.79
N THR A 5 7.15 6.09 -10.29
CA THR A 5 6.27 5.85 -11.44
C THR A 5 4.84 5.68 -10.96
N ARG A 6 3.88 6.33 -11.62
CA ARG A 6 2.45 6.20 -11.30
C ARG A 6 1.70 5.55 -12.46
N TYR A 7 0.83 4.64 -12.13
CA TYR A 7 -0.04 3.90 -13.03
C TYR A 7 -1.49 4.26 -12.73
N SER A 8 -2.19 4.79 -13.74
CA SER A 8 -3.61 5.08 -13.63
C SER A 8 -4.43 3.79 -13.62
N ILE A 9 -5.50 3.80 -12.83
CA ILE A 9 -6.43 2.67 -12.76
C ILE A 9 -7.21 2.56 -14.07
N LYS A 10 -7.09 1.40 -14.72
CA LYS A 10 -7.76 1.14 -16.00
C LYS A 10 -9.21 0.74 -15.80
N ASN A 11 -9.49 -0.11 -14.82
CA ASN A 11 -10.86 -0.58 -14.59
C ASN A 11 -11.76 0.53 -14.02
N VAL A 12 -12.85 0.84 -14.72
CA VAL A 12 -13.77 1.92 -14.34
C VAL A 12 -14.47 1.70 -12.98
N ARG A 13 -14.66 0.45 -12.56
CA ARG A 13 -15.31 0.12 -11.27
C ARG A 13 -14.40 0.39 -10.07
N LEU A 14 -13.08 0.39 -10.27
CA LEU A 14 -12.09 0.68 -9.23
C LEU A 14 -11.83 2.18 -9.05
N LYS A 15 -12.07 3.01 -10.08
CA LYS A 15 -11.79 4.45 -10.07
C LYS A 15 -12.44 5.25 -8.91
N PRO A 16 -13.63 4.90 -8.39
CA PRO A 16 -14.18 5.59 -7.23
C PRO A 16 -13.40 5.35 -5.93
N TRP A 17 -12.64 4.26 -5.86
CA TRP A 17 -12.02 3.75 -4.64
C TRP A 17 -10.50 3.92 -4.65
N VAL A 18 -9.87 3.69 -5.81
CA VAL A 18 -8.42 3.67 -6.00
C VAL A 18 -8.00 4.84 -6.88
N LYS A 19 -7.05 5.65 -6.40
CA LYS A 19 -6.49 6.81 -7.10
C LYS A 19 -5.54 6.39 -8.21
N PHE A 20 -4.53 5.60 -7.85
CA PHE A 20 -3.48 5.09 -8.72
C PHE A 20 -2.67 4.03 -7.97
N ILE A 21 -1.93 3.23 -8.73
CA ILE A 21 -0.86 2.39 -8.20
C ILE A 21 0.45 3.12 -8.47
N TRP A 22 1.38 3.10 -7.53
CA TRP A 22 2.70 3.70 -7.70
C TRP A 22 3.81 2.70 -7.43
N TYR A 23 4.94 2.90 -8.09
CA TYR A 23 6.12 2.06 -7.97
C TYR A 23 7.35 2.91 -7.71
N PHE A 24 8.18 2.44 -6.80
CA PHE A 24 9.45 3.06 -6.47
C PHE A 24 10.53 1.99 -6.37
N GLU A 25 11.61 2.16 -7.14
CA GLU A 25 12.76 1.26 -7.10
C GLU A 25 14.08 2.03 -7.10
N THR A 26 15.03 1.56 -6.31
CA THR A 26 16.44 1.90 -6.40
C THR A 26 17.28 0.63 -6.26
N LYS A 27 18.24 0.48 -7.17
CA LYS A 27 19.22 -0.63 -7.17
C LYS A 27 20.52 -0.25 -6.46
N SER A 28 20.59 0.96 -5.91
CA SER A 28 21.72 1.44 -5.14
C SER A 28 21.43 1.22 -3.67
N ASN A 29 22.43 0.73 -2.93
CA ASN A 29 22.39 0.70 -1.47
C ASN A 29 22.33 2.14 -0.94
N ILE A 30 21.15 2.58 -0.54
CA ILE A 30 20.90 3.94 -0.07
C ILE A 30 20.19 3.93 1.27
N LEU A 31 20.32 5.04 1.99
CA LEU A 31 19.50 5.35 3.15
C LEU A 31 18.54 6.47 2.75
N LEU A 32 17.25 6.16 2.71
CA LEU A 32 16.20 7.16 2.56
C LEU A 32 15.54 7.43 3.89
N ASN A 33 15.41 8.71 4.20
CA ASN A 33 14.68 9.21 5.37
C ASN A 33 13.67 10.25 4.88
N ASN A 34 12.51 9.77 4.44
CA ASN A 34 11.49 10.62 3.84
C ASN A 34 10.49 11.07 4.90
N LYS A 35 10.17 12.37 4.90
CA LYS A 35 9.13 12.91 5.79
C LYS A 35 7.75 12.49 5.31
N LEU A 36 6.99 11.85 6.18
CA LEU A 36 5.57 11.56 6.01
C LEU A 36 4.75 12.76 6.45
N LEU A 37 3.94 13.29 5.55
CA LEU A 37 3.03 14.39 5.85
C LEU A 37 1.65 13.84 6.30
N PRO A 38 0.89 14.60 7.10
CA PRO A 38 -0.50 14.30 7.37
C PRO A 38 -1.29 14.13 6.05
N THR A 39 -2.11 13.09 5.98
CA THR A 39 -2.90 12.74 4.80
C THR A 39 -4.15 11.96 5.23
N ASP A 40 -5.26 12.25 4.55
CA ASP A 40 -6.53 11.51 4.63
C ASP A 40 -6.58 10.31 3.66
N SER A 41 -5.63 10.28 2.75
CA SER A 41 -5.43 9.23 1.74
C SER A 41 -4.57 8.12 2.33
N ILE A 42 -4.97 6.88 2.10
CA ILE A 42 -4.23 5.70 2.55
C ILE A 42 -3.59 5.02 1.37
N ASP A 43 -2.36 4.61 1.58
CA ASP A 43 -1.65 3.73 0.69
C ASP A 43 -1.48 2.38 1.40
N ILE A 44 -1.92 1.29 0.76
CA ILE A 44 -1.37 -0.03 1.08
C ILE A 44 0.03 -0.07 0.48
N ILE A 45 1.00 -0.43 1.31
CA ILE A 45 2.41 -0.55 0.97
C ILE A 45 2.76 -2.03 0.83
N LEU A 46 3.30 -2.39 -0.32
CA LEU A 46 3.82 -3.71 -0.64
C LEU A 46 5.35 -3.56 -0.77
N ASN A 47 6.04 -3.88 0.31
CA ASN A 47 7.49 -3.82 0.40
C ASN A 47 8.10 -5.12 -0.14
N LEU A 48 8.84 -5.04 -1.24
CA LEU A 48 9.51 -6.16 -1.89
C LEU A 48 11.02 -6.14 -1.64
N SER A 49 11.42 -5.60 -0.48
CA SER A 49 12.81 -5.25 -0.16
C SER A 49 13.12 -5.54 1.31
N ASP A 50 14.27 -5.05 1.76
CA ASP A 50 14.64 -5.08 3.18
C ASP A 50 13.65 -4.28 4.04
N VAL A 51 13.80 -4.43 5.35
CA VAL A 51 12.90 -3.90 6.37
C VAL A 51 12.61 -2.41 6.19
N MET A 52 11.33 -2.06 6.36
CA MET A 52 10.85 -0.69 6.33
C MET A 52 10.54 -0.23 7.75
N GLU A 53 11.17 0.86 8.15
CA GLU A 53 11.01 1.43 9.49
C GLU A 53 10.27 2.76 9.43
N TYR A 54 9.57 3.07 10.52
CA TYR A 54 8.83 4.30 10.68
C TYR A 54 9.20 4.95 12.00
N LYS A 55 9.39 6.25 11.96
CA LYS A 55 9.55 7.08 13.15
C LYS A 55 8.43 8.08 13.22
N ILE A 56 7.50 7.87 14.13
CA ILE A 56 6.33 8.74 14.31
C ILE A 56 6.40 9.30 15.73
N GLU A 57 6.45 10.64 15.83
CA GLU A 57 6.71 11.33 17.08
C GLU A 57 8.00 10.80 17.78
N ASN A 58 7.85 10.14 18.92
CA ASN A 58 8.96 9.58 19.72
C ASN A 58 8.97 8.04 19.72
N GLN A 59 8.28 7.40 18.78
CA GLN A 59 8.20 5.95 18.68
C GLN A 59 8.77 5.48 17.34
N ASP A 60 9.53 4.38 17.41
CA ASP A 60 10.06 3.68 16.25
C ASP A 60 9.22 2.41 16.03
N TYR A 61 8.90 2.12 14.78
CA TYR A 61 8.10 0.97 14.38
C TYR A 61 8.77 0.26 13.22
N THR A 62 8.74 -1.07 13.28
CA THR A 62 9.09 -1.93 12.15
C THR A 62 7.81 -2.41 11.50
N ALA A 63 7.60 -2.08 10.22
CA ALA A 63 6.41 -2.49 9.50
C ALA A 63 6.57 -3.91 8.93
N SER A 64 5.44 -4.61 8.76
CA SER A 64 5.39 -5.84 7.95
C SER A 64 5.62 -5.50 6.47
N ASN A 65 5.80 -6.51 5.62
CA ASN A 65 6.00 -6.27 4.19
C ASN A 65 4.72 -5.83 3.47
N MET A 66 3.55 -6.07 4.06
CA MET A 66 2.27 -5.66 3.54
C MET A 66 1.52 -4.92 4.64
N HIS A 67 1.56 -3.60 4.60
CA HIS A 67 1.00 -2.77 5.65
C HIS A 67 0.35 -1.53 5.07
N PHE A 68 -0.40 -0.82 5.90
CA PHE A 68 -0.86 0.52 5.57
C PHE A 68 -0.77 1.41 6.79
N ASN A 69 -0.66 2.71 6.54
CA ASN A 69 -0.79 3.70 7.59
C ASN A 69 -2.24 4.19 7.60
N GLY A 70 -2.93 4.06 8.73
CA GLY A 70 -4.24 4.69 8.87
C GLY A 70 -4.15 6.22 8.88
N ILE A 71 -5.24 6.90 9.21
CA ILE A 71 -5.28 8.37 9.14
C ILE A 71 -4.21 8.96 10.08
N ARG A 72 -3.39 9.86 9.52
CA ARG A 72 -2.31 10.56 10.23
C ARG A 72 -2.63 12.04 10.32
N ASP A 73 -2.57 12.57 11.53
CA ASP A 73 -2.67 14.00 11.84
C ASP A 73 -1.33 14.61 12.29
N LYS A 74 -0.30 13.78 12.40
CA LYS A 74 1.08 14.16 12.74
C LYS A 74 2.02 13.77 11.61
N HIS A 75 3.12 14.49 11.52
CA HIS A 75 4.20 14.12 10.61
C HIS A 75 5.03 12.98 11.22
N GLY A 76 5.69 12.22 10.37
CA GLY A 76 6.65 11.20 10.77
C GLY A 76 7.73 11.05 9.71
N PHE A 77 8.49 9.97 9.81
CA PHE A 77 9.50 9.59 8.85
C PHE A 77 9.33 8.13 8.46
N ILE A 78 9.60 7.83 7.21
CA ILE A 78 9.80 6.48 6.69
C ILE A 78 11.28 6.33 6.38
N ILE A 79 11.87 5.30 6.97
CA ILE A 79 13.30 5.00 6.89
C ILE A 79 13.43 3.69 6.12
N GLN A 80 14.18 3.74 5.02
CA GLN A 80 14.41 2.60 4.14
C GLN A 80 15.90 2.46 3.87
N HIS A 81 16.39 1.22 3.97
CA HIS A 81 17.80 0.87 3.82
C HIS A 81 17.99 -0.06 2.63
N GLY A 82 19.16 0.00 2.01
CA GLY A 82 19.55 -0.99 1.01
C GLY A 82 18.93 -0.73 -0.37
N ASN A 83 18.62 -1.83 -1.05
CA ASN A 83 17.87 -1.80 -2.29
C ASN A 83 16.40 -1.65 -1.95
N ILE A 84 15.72 -0.71 -2.59
CA ILE A 84 14.32 -0.41 -2.33
C ILE A 84 13.52 -0.79 -3.55
N ARG A 85 12.43 -1.50 -3.35
CA ARG A 85 11.45 -1.92 -4.34
C ARG A 85 10.11 -1.96 -3.62
N VAL A 86 9.32 -0.92 -3.82
CA VAL A 86 8.05 -0.72 -3.13
C VAL A 86 6.97 -0.42 -4.16
N ILE A 87 5.84 -1.11 -4.01
CA ILE A 87 4.60 -0.79 -4.71
C ILE A 87 3.63 -0.23 -3.68
N GLY A 88 2.95 0.87 -4.02
CA GLY A 88 1.85 1.36 -3.22
C GLY A 88 0.56 1.42 -4.00
N ILE A 89 -0.54 1.04 -3.35
CA ILE A 89 -1.89 1.19 -3.89
C ILE A 89 -2.53 2.36 -3.16
N SER A 90 -2.71 3.49 -3.86
CA SER A 90 -3.24 4.71 -3.25
C SER A 90 -4.75 4.76 -3.37
N PHE A 91 -5.43 4.89 -2.23
CA PHE A 91 -6.89 4.96 -2.13
C PHE A 91 -7.37 6.40 -1.94
N TYR A 92 -8.58 6.68 -2.42
CA TYR A 92 -9.31 7.88 -1.99
C TYR A 92 -9.64 7.78 -0.50
N PRO A 93 -9.99 8.90 0.17
CA PRO A 93 -10.63 8.83 1.47
C PRO A 93 -11.80 7.84 1.41
N PHE A 94 -11.89 6.94 2.40
CA PHE A 94 -12.85 5.81 2.45
C PHE A 94 -12.71 4.75 1.34
N GLY A 95 -11.78 4.92 0.40
CA GLY A 95 -11.56 4.03 -0.73
C GLY A 95 -11.13 2.61 -0.34
N LEU A 96 -10.57 2.44 0.86
CA LEU A 96 -10.16 1.14 1.37
C LEU A 96 -11.34 0.34 1.97
N TYR A 97 -12.44 1.00 2.34
CA TYR A 97 -13.58 0.36 3.02
C TYR A 97 -14.18 -0.82 2.25
N PRO A 98 -14.40 -0.76 0.92
CA PRO A 98 -14.93 -1.89 0.19
C PRO A 98 -14.09 -3.17 0.34
N PHE A 99 -12.78 -3.05 0.53
CA PHE A 99 -11.88 -4.20 0.56
C PHE A 99 -11.67 -4.80 1.96
N LEU A 100 -11.78 -3.98 3.01
CA LEU A 100 -11.60 -4.43 4.40
C LEU A 100 -12.89 -4.55 5.20
N LYS A 101 -13.97 -3.87 4.77
CA LYS A 101 -15.24 -3.72 5.52
C LYS A 101 -15.09 -3.11 6.92
N ILE A 102 -13.95 -2.51 7.21
CA ILE A 102 -13.66 -1.84 8.48
C ILE A 102 -13.54 -0.34 8.21
N PRO A 103 -14.26 0.51 8.97
CA PRO A 103 -14.09 1.96 8.89
C PRO A 103 -12.64 2.34 9.10
N ILE A 104 -12.13 3.23 8.26
CA ILE A 104 -10.72 3.62 8.31
C ILE A 104 -10.32 4.34 9.61
N SER A 105 -11.31 4.88 10.33
CA SER A 105 -11.16 5.48 11.65
C SER A 105 -10.65 4.51 12.71
N GLU A 106 -10.89 3.20 12.54
CA GLU A 106 -10.39 2.16 13.46
C GLU A 106 -8.86 2.06 13.46
N PHE A 107 -8.22 2.56 12.41
CA PHE A 107 -6.77 2.49 12.20
C PHE A 107 -6.05 3.83 12.44
N ASN A 108 -6.73 4.80 13.04
CA ASN A 108 -6.16 6.14 13.27
C ASN A 108 -4.81 6.07 14.00
N ARG A 109 -3.80 6.73 13.42
CA ARG A 109 -2.41 6.79 13.95
C ARG A 109 -1.73 5.43 14.11
N GLN A 110 -2.21 4.40 13.41
CA GLN A 110 -1.60 3.06 13.44
C GLN A 110 -0.88 2.76 12.13
N ILE A 111 0.22 2.02 12.28
CA ILE A 111 0.85 1.27 11.20
C ILE A 111 0.31 -0.14 11.32
N VAL A 112 -0.45 -0.57 10.33
CA VAL A 112 -1.29 -1.75 10.42
C VAL A 112 -0.78 -2.81 9.47
N ASP A 113 -0.48 -3.98 10.02
CA ASP A 113 -0.18 -5.17 9.22
C ASP A 113 -1.46 -5.63 8.50
N LEU A 114 -1.41 -5.68 7.17
CA LEU A 114 -2.57 -6.03 6.36
C LEU A 114 -2.99 -7.48 6.59
N GLU A 115 -2.04 -8.39 6.81
CA GLU A 115 -2.34 -9.80 7.03
C GLU A 115 -3.11 -10.01 8.35
N ALA A 116 -2.76 -9.24 9.39
CA ALA A 116 -3.46 -9.27 10.67
C ALA A 116 -4.91 -8.76 10.58
N VAL A 117 -5.22 -7.91 9.60
CA VAL A 117 -6.58 -7.39 9.37
C VAL A 117 -7.38 -8.27 8.41
N SER A 118 -6.77 -8.70 7.30
CA SER A 118 -7.43 -9.52 6.29
C SER A 118 -6.41 -10.43 5.60
N GLN A 119 -6.27 -11.64 6.14
CA GLN A 119 -5.39 -12.66 5.59
C GLN A 119 -5.72 -13.00 4.12
N LEU A 120 -7.02 -13.03 3.77
CA LEU A 120 -7.44 -13.29 2.39
C LEU A 120 -6.96 -12.18 1.44
N PHE A 121 -7.10 -10.92 1.84
CA PHE A 121 -6.68 -9.80 1.00
C PHE A 121 -5.17 -9.77 0.86
N ALA A 122 -4.43 -9.90 1.98
CA ALA A 122 -2.98 -9.96 1.98
C ALA A 122 -2.46 -11.09 1.08
N LYS A 123 -3.03 -12.30 1.20
CA LYS A 123 -2.65 -13.44 0.37
C LYS A 123 -2.90 -13.21 -1.13
N LYS A 124 -4.08 -12.69 -1.51
CA LYS A 124 -4.38 -12.39 -2.92
C LYS A 124 -3.40 -11.34 -3.49
N LEU A 125 -3.02 -10.33 -2.69
CA LEU A 125 -2.01 -9.36 -3.10
C LEU A 125 -0.64 -10.02 -3.24
N GLU A 126 -0.21 -10.83 -2.27
CA GLU A 126 1.07 -11.55 -2.32
C GLU A 126 1.20 -12.43 -3.58
N GLU A 127 0.15 -13.18 -3.92
CA GLU A 127 0.11 -14.03 -5.12
C GLU A 127 0.30 -13.23 -6.42
N SER A 128 -0.03 -11.93 -6.43
CA SER A 128 0.19 -11.04 -7.57
C SER A 128 1.63 -10.50 -7.69
N LEU A 129 2.45 -10.64 -6.64
CA LEU A 129 3.76 -10.00 -6.50
C LEU A 129 4.93 -10.89 -6.97
N ASN A 130 4.83 -11.51 -8.15
CA ASN A 130 5.94 -12.32 -8.66
C ASN A 130 7.16 -11.44 -9.03
N PRO A 131 8.32 -11.60 -8.35
CA PRO A 131 9.46 -10.71 -8.51
C PRO A 131 10.11 -10.77 -9.91
N ILE A 132 9.87 -11.84 -10.67
CA ILE A 132 10.42 -12.08 -12.02
C ILE A 132 9.60 -11.33 -13.09
N GLN A 133 8.37 -10.91 -12.76
CA GLN A 133 7.50 -10.20 -13.70
C GLN A 133 7.86 -8.71 -13.81
N SER A 134 7.49 -8.11 -14.96
CA SER A 134 7.58 -6.66 -15.10
C SER A 134 6.57 -5.97 -14.18
N VAL A 135 6.90 -4.75 -13.75
CA VAL A 135 6.02 -3.97 -12.86
C VAL A 135 4.65 -3.71 -13.51
N GLU A 136 4.58 -3.55 -14.83
CA GLU A 136 3.31 -3.37 -15.55
C GLU A 136 2.39 -4.59 -15.43
N LYS A 137 2.96 -5.80 -15.40
CA LYS A 137 2.19 -7.03 -15.17
C LYS A 137 1.72 -7.12 -13.72
N ILE A 138 2.58 -6.78 -12.76
CA ILE A 138 2.21 -6.73 -11.34
C ILE A 138 1.05 -5.75 -11.15
N VAL A 139 1.13 -4.54 -11.72
CA VAL A 139 0.06 -3.53 -11.68
C VAL A 139 -1.25 -4.08 -12.24
N LEU A 140 -1.20 -4.79 -13.37
CA LEU A 140 -2.38 -5.42 -13.96
C LEU A 140 -3.01 -6.44 -13.00
N TYR A 141 -2.20 -7.33 -12.41
CA TYR A 141 -2.69 -8.34 -11.47
C TYR A 141 -3.23 -7.74 -10.17
N LEU A 142 -2.61 -6.65 -9.68
CA LEU A 142 -3.14 -5.92 -8.54
C LEU A 142 -4.52 -5.32 -8.84
N GLU A 143 -4.74 -4.75 -10.03
CA GLU A 143 -6.07 -4.31 -10.45
C GLU A 143 -7.07 -5.48 -10.52
N GLU A 144 -6.68 -6.65 -11.03
CA GLU A 144 -7.54 -7.84 -11.08
C GLU A 144 -7.91 -8.36 -9.68
N VAL A 145 -6.94 -8.40 -8.75
CA VAL A 145 -7.18 -8.77 -7.35
C VAL A 145 -8.18 -7.81 -6.69
N LEU A 146 -7.95 -6.50 -6.82
CA LEU A 146 -8.85 -5.48 -6.28
C LEU A 146 -10.26 -5.64 -6.87
N LEU A 147 -10.37 -5.86 -8.19
CA LEU A 147 -11.67 -6.08 -8.82
C LEU A 147 -12.36 -7.34 -8.28
N SER A 148 -11.63 -8.45 -8.11
CA SER A 148 -12.19 -9.70 -7.59
C SER A 148 -12.80 -9.53 -6.20
N ILE A 149 -12.12 -8.80 -5.31
CA ILE A 149 -12.60 -8.54 -3.95
C ILE A 149 -13.84 -7.64 -3.99
N LEU A 150 -13.80 -6.59 -4.82
CA LEU A 150 -14.94 -5.69 -5.00
C LEU A 150 -16.18 -6.40 -5.58
N GLU A 151 -15.99 -7.41 -6.43
CA GLU A 151 -17.08 -8.17 -7.07
C GLU A 151 -17.64 -9.29 -6.17
N GLU A 152 -16.82 -9.93 -5.32
CA GLU A 152 -17.29 -10.89 -4.31
C GLU A 152 -18.33 -10.27 -3.37
N ASP A 153 -18.23 -8.96 -3.10
CA ASP A 153 -19.19 -8.19 -2.33
C ASP A 153 -20.50 -7.86 -3.07
N LEU A 154 -20.50 -7.88 -4.41
CA LEU A 154 -21.69 -7.61 -5.20
C LEU A 154 -22.58 -8.86 -5.33
N ILE A 155 -22.01 -10.05 -5.18
CA ILE A 155 -22.70 -11.34 -5.31
C ILE A 155 -23.30 -11.80 -3.97
N SER A 156 -22.83 -11.27 -2.85
CA SER A 156 -23.28 -11.61 -1.50
C SER A 156 -24.51 -10.81 -1.01
N LYS A 157 -25.31 -10.26 -1.93
CA LYS A 157 -26.58 -9.57 -1.63
C LYS A 157 -27.79 -10.31 -2.16
#